data_AF-A0A954XXW5-F1
#
_entry.id   AF-A0A954XXW5-F1
#
_cell.length_a   1.000
_cell.length_b   1.000
_cell.length_c   1.000
_cell.angle_alpha   90.00
_cell.angle_beta   90.00
_cell.angle_gamma   90.00
#
_symmetry.space_group_name_H-M   'P 1'
#
loop_
_entity.id
_entity.type
_entity.pdbx_description
1 polymer ?
#
loop_
_entity_poly.entity_id
_entity_poly.type
_entity_poly.pdbx_seq_one_letter_code
_entity_poly.pdbx_strand_id
1 'polypeptide(L)'
;MRPLALLLALTAGVAAAPLALATSPEIGWRADLATLHHNVSGTATILDADTLRIENFTYDGGGLDVYFYLGSDESKAAFSSGLSVGPQLLGQVFDGSQYPLTIDLPPGATIDGYHAISVWCVDVDVSFGQGTFRPTADFDGDGDVDGADLTQWEGDFGRNANSDANLDGASDGSDLLAWQRQLGSGAPPEASLTAVPEPGSWALGMIAIVLLRPAGRRLPAFRHGQVACQRRRVE
;
A
#
# COMPACT_ATOMS: atom_id res chain seq x y z
N MET A 1 -67.04 -11.85 -14.31
CA MET A 1 -65.89 -11.36 -15.09
C MET A 1 -65.32 -10.10 -14.43
N ARG A 2 -64.18 -10.22 -13.73
CA ARG A 2 -63.31 -9.10 -13.33
C ARG A 2 -61.88 -9.64 -13.39
N PRO A 3 -60.98 -9.12 -14.25
CA PRO A 3 -59.62 -9.63 -14.30
C PRO A 3 -58.82 -9.04 -13.15
N LEU A 4 -58.08 -9.90 -12.45
CA LEU A 4 -57.17 -9.52 -11.37
C LEU A 4 -55.84 -9.13 -12.01
N ALA A 5 -55.49 -7.85 -11.98
CA ALA A 5 -54.19 -7.36 -12.43
C ALA A 5 -53.19 -7.50 -11.27
N LEU A 6 -52.21 -8.38 -11.43
CA LEU A 6 -51.10 -8.57 -10.50
C LEU A 6 -50.06 -7.46 -10.73
N LEU A 7 -49.96 -6.52 -9.80
CA LEU A 7 -48.97 -5.45 -9.82
C LEU A 7 -47.66 -5.98 -9.21
N LEU A 8 -46.65 -6.24 -10.05
CA LEU A 8 -45.30 -6.56 -9.59
C LEU A 8 -44.61 -5.23 -9.20
N ALA A 9 -44.44 -4.97 -7.90
CA ALA A 9 -43.62 -3.88 -7.42
C ALA A 9 -42.15 -4.28 -7.49
N LEU A 10 -41.43 -3.76 -8.49
CA LEU A 10 -39.99 -3.94 -8.60
C LEU A 10 -39.30 -2.97 -7.64
N THR A 11 -38.91 -3.44 -6.47
CA THR A 11 -38.05 -2.66 -5.56
C THR A 11 -36.63 -2.72 -6.10
N ALA A 12 -36.15 -1.62 -6.67
CA ALA A 12 -34.73 -1.43 -6.94
C ALA A 12 -34.01 -1.32 -5.59
N GLY A 13 -33.38 -2.40 -5.15
CA GLY A 13 -32.44 -2.36 -4.04
C GLY A 13 -31.24 -1.53 -4.46
N VAL A 14 -31.01 -0.41 -3.80
CA VAL A 14 -29.74 0.31 -3.91
C VAL A 14 -28.71 -0.56 -3.21
N ALA A 15 -27.93 -1.30 -3.99
CA ALA A 15 -26.72 -1.91 -3.47
C ALA A 15 -25.76 -0.76 -3.12
N ALA A 16 -25.62 -0.47 -1.84
CA ALA A 16 -24.48 0.31 -1.37
C ALA A 16 -23.24 -0.48 -1.78
N ALA A 17 -22.42 0.07 -2.67
CA ALA A 17 -21.09 -0.47 -2.89
C ALA A 17 -20.40 -0.58 -1.52
N PRO A 18 -19.75 -1.71 -1.20
CA PRO A 18 -18.92 -1.75 -0.01
C PRO A 18 -17.95 -0.57 -0.11
N LEU A 19 -17.82 0.21 0.97
CA LEU A 19 -16.72 1.17 1.10
C LEU A 19 -15.46 0.38 0.79
N ALA A 20 -14.83 0.64 -0.35
CA ALA A 20 -13.46 0.23 -0.53
C ALA A 20 -12.73 0.90 0.63
N LEU A 21 -12.14 0.11 1.53
CA LEU A 21 -11.19 0.64 2.50
C LEU A 21 -10.23 1.49 1.67
N ALA A 22 -10.24 2.81 1.91
CA ALA A 22 -9.25 3.66 1.31
C ALA A 22 -7.90 3.10 1.77
N THR A 23 -7.03 2.78 0.83
CA THR A 23 -5.66 2.37 1.13
C THR A 23 -4.78 3.54 0.76
N SER A 24 -3.98 4.03 1.70
CA SER A 24 -2.99 5.08 1.43
C SER A 24 -1.64 4.43 1.07
N PRO A 25 -0.83 5.06 0.20
CA PRO A 25 0.53 4.61 -0.08
C PRO A 25 1.46 4.77 1.14
N GLU A 26 1.09 5.60 2.13
CA GLU A 26 1.87 5.85 3.34
C GLU A 26 1.61 4.84 4.48
N ILE A 27 0.86 3.75 4.23
CA ILE A 27 0.63 2.73 5.25
C ILE A 27 1.96 2.14 5.75
N GLY A 28 2.15 2.15 7.06
CA GLY A 28 3.37 1.71 7.75
C GLY A 28 4.45 2.78 7.87
N TRP A 29 4.28 3.97 7.28
CA TRP A 29 5.21 5.08 7.51
C TRP A 29 5.14 5.55 8.96
N ARG A 30 6.25 6.12 9.44
CA ARG A 30 6.41 6.54 10.83
C ARG A 30 6.92 7.97 10.95
N ALA A 31 6.53 8.63 12.04
CA ALA A 31 7.04 9.92 12.45
C ALA A 31 7.46 9.84 13.93
N ASP A 32 8.76 10.06 14.20
CA ASP A 32 9.25 10.22 15.56
C ASP A 32 9.04 11.66 16.02
N LEU A 33 8.43 11.83 17.19
CA LEU A 33 8.14 13.14 17.76
C LEU A 33 9.38 13.73 18.42
N ALA A 34 9.94 14.77 17.81
CA ALA A 34 10.96 15.59 18.43
C ALA A 34 10.35 16.43 19.56
N THR A 35 10.93 16.34 20.76
CA THR A 35 10.49 17.11 21.93
C THR A 35 10.80 18.59 21.77
N LEU A 36 9.77 19.44 21.88
CA LEU A 36 9.94 20.90 21.91
C LEU A 36 9.54 21.46 23.28
N HIS A 37 8.39 21.05 23.80
CA HIS A 37 7.82 21.45 25.08
C HIS A 37 7.10 20.27 25.75
N HIS A 38 6.78 20.42 27.03
CA HIS A 38 5.87 19.53 27.76
C HIS A 38 6.24 18.04 27.75
N ASN A 39 7.54 17.74 27.61
CA ASN A 39 8.06 16.39 27.56
C ASN A 39 7.37 15.51 26.50
N VAL A 40 6.99 16.09 25.35
CA VAL A 40 6.40 15.33 24.24
C VAL A 40 7.43 14.44 23.56
N SER A 41 7.16 13.15 23.49
CA SER A 41 7.91 12.17 22.68
C SER A 41 7.00 11.02 22.28
N GLY A 42 7.49 10.13 21.42
CA GLY A 42 6.78 8.95 20.95
C GLY A 42 6.92 8.79 19.44
N THR A 43 6.38 7.70 18.92
CA THR A 43 6.41 7.38 17.49
C THR A 43 5.00 7.21 16.97
N ALA A 44 4.62 7.99 15.96
CA ALA A 44 3.36 7.85 15.24
C ALA A 44 3.54 6.91 14.05
N THR A 45 2.63 5.95 13.86
CA THR A 45 2.59 5.02 12.71
C THR A 45 1.24 5.12 12.01
N ILE A 46 1.25 5.17 10.68
CA ILE A 46 0.04 5.11 9.85
C ILE A 46 -0.38 3.64 9.74
N LEU A 47 -1.55 3.28 10.29
CA LEU A 47 -2.04 1.89 10.26
C LEU A 47 -2.85 1.60 8.99
N ASP A 48 -3.66 2.57 8.57
CA ASP A 48 -4.47 2.55 7.36
C ASP A 48 -4.76 4.01 6.91
N ALA A 49 -5.69 4.23 5.99
CA ALA A 49 -5.94 5.56 5.44
C ALA A 49 -6.57 6.54 6.42
N ASP A 50 -7.15 6.10 7.54
CA ASP A 50 -7.81 6.98 8.51
C ASP A 50 -7.46 6.65 9.96
N THR A 51 -6.47 5.80 10.22
CA THR A 51 -6.07 5.39 11.56
C THR A 51 -4.58 5.57 11.82
N LEU A 52 -4.26 6.25 12.92
CA LEU A 52 -2.90 6.40 13.44
C LEU A 52 -2.72 5.61 14.73
N ARG A 53 -1.49 5.15 14.97
CA ARG A 53 -1.07 4.59 16.26
C ARG A 53 0.12 5.35 16.81
N ILE A 54 0.04 5.81 18.05
CA ILE A 54 1.12 6.51 18.76
C ILE A 54 1.67 5.59 19.86
N GLU A 55 2.94 5.22 19.73
CA GLU A 55 3.65 4.33 20.65
C GLU A 55 4.64 5.12 21.52
N ASN A 56 4.91 4.62 22.73
CA ASN A 56 5.85 5.23 23.69
C ASN A 56 5.58 6.72 23.95
N PHE A 57 4.31 7.13 23.90
CA PHE A 57 3.95 8.54 23.98
C PHE A 57 4.19 9.11 25.38
N THR A 58 4.92 10.22 25.48
CA THR A 58 5.06 10.97 26.72
C THR A 58 4.48 12.36 26.56
N TYR A 59 3.93 12.90 27.64
CA TYR A 59 3.45 14.28 27.73
C TYR A 59 3.16 14.61 29.19
N ASP A 60 3.62 15.76 29.66
CA ASP A 60 3.53 16.14 31.08
C ASP A 60 2.16 16.67 31.52
N GLY A 61 1.19 16.74 30.61
CA GLY A 61 -0.17 17.23 30.87
C GLY A 61 -0.32 18.75 30.90
N GLY A 62 0.78 19.49 30.75
CA GLY A 62 0.80 20.94 30.73
C GLY A 62 0.40 21.50 29.35
N GLY A 63 -0.36 22.58 29.35
CA GLY A 63 -0.92 23.18 28.15
C GLY A 63 -2.25 23.83 28.48
N LEU A 64 -2.90 24.41 27.47
CA LEU A 64 -4.21 25.05 27.63
C LEU A 64 -5.27 24.34 26.79
N ASP A 65 -5.00 24.16 25.50
CA ASP A 65 -5.89 23.51 24.54
C ASP A 65 -5.07 22.65 23.58
N VAL A 66 -4.94 21.34 23.84
CA VAL A 66 -3.90 20.50 23.25
C VAL A 66 -4.50 19.27 22.57
N TYR A 67 -4.15 19.04 21.31
CA TYR A 67 -4.55 17.87 20.53
C TYR A 67 -3.39 17.34 19.70
N PHE A 68 -3.57 16.18 19.09
CA PHE A 68 -2.76 15.84 17.93
C PHE A 68 -3.28 16.60 16.70
N TYR A 69 -2.36 17.08 15.87
CA TYR A 69 -2.67 17.79 14.63
C TYR A 69 -1.87 17.18 13.48
N LEU A 70 -2.52 17.05 12.33
CA LEU A 70 -1.89 16.67 11.08
C LEU A 70 -1.64 17.91 10.21
N GLY A 71 -0.46 17.99 9.63
CA GLY A 71 -0.04 19.06 8.72
C GLY A 71 0.47 18.51 7.39
N SER A 72 0.38 19.30 6.32
CA SER A 72 0.95 18.95 5.01
C SER A 72 2.47 18.86 5.01
N ASP A 73 3.12 19.52 5.96
CA ASP A 73 4.55 19.46 6.23
C ASP A 73 4.80 19.80 7.70
N GLU A 74 6.06 19.69 8.14
CA GLU A 74 6.46 19.95 9.52
C GLU A 74 6.68 21.45 9.79
N SER A 75 5.73 22.29 9.39
CA SER A 75 5.75 23.73 9.64
C SER A 75 4.60 24.19 10.52
N LYS A 76 4.86 25.28 11.25
CA LYS A 76 3.83 25.96 12.03
C LYS A 76 2.58 26.27 11.19
N ALA A 77 2.77 26.78 9.98
CA ALA A 77 1.65 27.17 9.10
C ALA A 77 0.78 25.97 8.70
N ALA A 78 1.40 24.83 8.43
CA ALA A 78 0.70 23.60 8.10
C ALA A 78 -0.11 23.07 9.31
N PHE A 79 0.43 23.14 10.53
CA PHE A 79 -0.33 22.75 11.73
C PHE A 79 -1.44 23.74 12.09
N SER A 80 -1.21 25.06 11.99
CA SER A 80 -2.24 26.07 12.27
C SER A 80 -3.46 25.96 11.34
N SER A 81 -3.28 25.44 10.13
CA SER A 81 -4.35 25.17 9.15
C SER A 81 -4.68 23.68 9.00
N GLY A 82 -4.09 22.86 9.86
CA GLY A 82 -4.10 21.41 9.79
C GLY A 82 -5.38 20.78 10.33
N LEU A 83 -5.37 19.46 10.40
CA LEU A 83 -6.48 18.66 10.91
C LEU A 83 -6.23 18.26 12.36
N SER A 84 -7.10 18.69 13.26
CA SER A 84 -7.12 18.16 14.63
C SER A 84 -7.61 16.71 14.63
N VAL A 85 -6.85 15.83 15.29
CA VAL A 85 -7.16 14.40 15.42
C VAL A 85 -7.07 13.95 16.88
N GLY A 86 -7.83 12.91 17.22
CA GLY A 86 -7.82 12.34 18.56
C GLY A 86 -8.51 13.21 19.63
N PRO A 87 -8.38 12.80 20.91
CA PRO A 87 -9.03 13.50 22.01
C PRO A 87 -8.26 14.76 22.44
N GLN A 88 -8.92 15.59 23.24
CA GLN A 88 -8.29 16.67 24.00
C GLN A 88 -7.31 16.07 25.03
N LEU A 89 -6.10 16.61 25.08
CA LEU A 89 -5.01 16.14 25.95
C LEU A 89 -4.83 16.97 27.23
N LEU A 90 -5.51 18.12 27.37
CA LEU A 90 -5.40 18.97 28.56
C LEU A 90 -5.54 18.17 29.87
N GLY A 91 -4.54 18.30 30.74
CA GLY A 91 -4.52 17.67 32.07
C GLY A 91 -4.28 16.16 32.06
N GLN A 92 -4.06 15.55 30.90
CA GLN A 92 -3.70 14.13 30.78
C GLN A 92 -2.18 13.98 30.80
N VAL A 93 -1.69 13.11 31.68
CA VAL A 93 -0.25 12.81 31.78
C VAL A 93 0.00 11.45 31.15
N PHE A 94 1.00 11.39 30.27
CA PHE A 94 1.49 10.17 29.63
C PHE A 94 2.98 10.01 29.95
N ASP A 95 3.36 8.83 30.44
CA ASP A 95 4.74 8.52 30.85
C ASP A 95 5.41 7.49 29.92
N GLY A 96 4.74 7.12 28.84
CA GLY A 96 5.20 6.13 27.86
C GLY A 96 4.91 4.68 28.27
N SER A 97 4.39 4.43 29.47
CA SER A 97 4.07 3.07 29.95
C SER A 97 2.66 2.60 29.58
N GLN A 98 1.79 3.51 29.16
CA GLN A 98 0.43 3.18 28.72
C GLN A 98 0.41 2.36 27.42
N TYR A 99 -0.72 1.72 27.15
CA TYR A 99 -0.96 1.13 25.83
C TYR A 99 -0.89 2.18 24.72
N PRO A 100 -0.46 1.80 23.51
CA PRO A 100 -0.44 2.71 22.36
C PRO A 100 -1.78 3.42 22.16
N LEU A 101 -1.72 4.71 21.81
CA LEU A 101 -2.90 5.48 21.48
C LEU A 101 -3.30 5.17 20.04
N THR A 102 -4.50 4.68 19.80
CA THR A 102 -5.06 4.54 18.45
C THR A 102 -6.02 5.69 18.21
N ILE A 103 -5.78 6.43 17.12
CA ILE A 103 -6.50 7.65 16.79
C ILE A 103 -7.12 7.48 15.40
N ASP A 104 -8.44 7.43 15.38
CA ASP A 104 -9.21 7.52 14.13
C ASP A 104 -9.30 8.99 13.71
N LEU A 105 -9.13 9.24 12.41
CA LEU A 105 -9.36 10.54 11.81
C LEU A 105 -10.86 10.89 11.80
N PRO A 106 -11.22 12.19 11.75
CA PRO A 106 -12.61 12.60 11.62
C PRO A 106 -13.34 11.94 10.43
N PRO A 107 -14.65 11.67 10.52
CA PRO A 107 -15.38 10.96 9.47
C PRO A 107 -15.21 11.60 8.08
N GLY A 108 -14.69 10.81 7.14
CA GLY A 108 -14.48 11.23 5.75
C GLY A 108 -13.13 11.93 5.49
N ALA A 109 -12.30 12.15 6.51
CA ALA A 109 -10.91 12.52 6.33
C ALA A 109 -10.05 11.28 6.07
N THR A 110 -8.94 11.47 5.34
CA THR A 110 -7.90 10.47 5.15
C THR A 110 -6.54 11.08 5.47
N ILE A 111 -5.52 10.23 5.59
CA ILE A 111 -4.13 10.65 5.80
C ILE A 111 -3.54 11.35 4.57
N ASP A 112 -4.18 11.20 3.41
CA ASP A 112 -3.70 11.77 2.14
C ASP A 112 -3.51 13.29 2.24
N GLY A 113 -2.32 13.76 1.85
CA GLY A 113 -1.97 15.18 1.90
C GLY A 113 -1.51 15.68 3.27
N TYR A 114 -1.43 14.79 4.27
CA TYR A 114 -0.79 15.06 5.55
C TYR A 114 0.51 14.27 5.66
N HIS A 115 1.62 14.99 5.82
CA HIS A 115 2.96 14.40 5.88
C HIS A 115 3.66 14.65 7.22
N ALA A 116 3.02 15.34 8.16
CA ALA A 116 3.56 15.56 9.48
C ALA A 116 2.49 15.53 10.57
N ILE A 117 2.92 15.24 11.79
CA ILE A 117 2.09 15.23 13.00
C ILE A 117 2.72 16.15 14.07
N SER A 118 1.87 16.83 14.84
CA SER A 118 2.27 17.64 15.99
C SER A 118 1.35 17.36 17.19
N VAL A 119 1.91 17.36 18.39
CA VAL A 119 1.15 17.65 19.61
C VAL A 119 1.04 19.16 19.70
N TRP A 120 -0.12 19.69 19.36
CA TRP A 120 -0.33 21.09 19.06
C TRP A 120 -1.19 21.77 20.11
N CYS A 121 -0.73 22.92 20.60
CA CYS A 121 -1.49 23.77 21.49
C CYS A 121 -2.18 24.89 20.69
N VAL A 122 -3.50 24.79 20.58
CA VAL A 122 -4.35 25.68 19.76
C VAL A 122 -4.32 27.11 20.29
N ASP A 123 -4.46 27.28 21.61
CA ASP A 123 -4.60 28.59 22.25
C ASP A 123 -3.39 29.52 22.04
N VAL A 124 -2.19 28.97 21.96
CA VAL A 124 -0.95 29.74 21.79
C VAL A 124 -0.24 29.47 20.47
N ASP A 125 -0.82 28.63 19.60
CA ASP A 125 -0.38 28.42 18.22
C ASP A 125 1.09 27.91 18.17
N VAL A 126 1.39 26.88 18.97
CA VAL A 126 2.72 26.25 19.08
C VAL A 126 2.66 24.72 19.14
N SER A 127 3.71 24.09 18.62
CA SER A 127 3.95 22.65 18.70
C SER A 127 4.70 22.30 19.97
N PHE A 128 4.22 21.33 20.73
CA PHE A 128 4.91 20.76 21.90
C PHE A 128 5.84 19.61 21.51
N GLY A 129 5.58 18.97 20.38
CA GLY A 129 6.50 18.05 19.73
C GLY A 129 5.91 17.63 18.40
N GLN A 130 6.76 17.27 17.45
CA GLN A 130 6.35 17.06 16.07
C GLN A 130 7.30 16.12 15.33
N GLY A 131 6.83 15.56 14.23
CA GLY A 131 7.64 14.77 13.31
C GLY A 131 7.02 14.65 11.94
N THR A 132 7.87 14.40 10.95
CA THR A 132 7.48 14.11 9.56
C THR A 132 7.31 12.60 9.37
N PHE A 133 6.24 12.17 8.70
CA PHE A 133 6.08 10.77 8.30
C PHE A 133 7.06 10.42 7.19
N ARG A 134 7.80 9.33 7.39
CA ARG A 134 8.78 8.79 6.45
C ARG A 134 8.56 7.29 6.25
N PRO A 135 8.90 6.74 5.07
CA PRO A 135 8.97 5.30 4.91
C PRO A 135 9.97 4.71 5.90
N THR A 136 9.67 3.50 6.36
CA THR A 136 10.52 2.76 7.31
C THR A 136 11.56 1.90 6.60
N ALA A 137 11.43 1.73 5.28
CA ALA A 137 12.30 0.91 4.45
C ALA A 137 13.32 1.71 3.62
N ASP A 138 13.48 3.00 3.93
CA ASP A 138 14.61 3.85 3.48
C ASP A 138 15.81 3.49 4.38
N PHE A 139 16.49 2.41 3.98
CA PHE A 139 17.58 1.80 4.73
C PHE A 139 18.90 2.53 4.48
N ASP A 140 19.14 3.05 3.26
CA ASP A 140 20.37 3.79 2.98
C ASP A 140 20.32 5.28 3.37
N GLY A 141 19.12 5.77 3.71
CA GLY A 141 18.89 7.08 4.32
C GLY A 141 18.93 8.23 3.33
N ASP A 142 18.75 7.96 2.03
CA ASP A 142 18.78 8.98 0.99
C ASP A 142 17.41 9.66 0.75
N GLY A 143 16.36 9.16 1.41
CA GLY A 143 15.03 9.74 1.43
C GLY A 143 14.03 9.10 0.47
N ASP A 144 14.40 8.04 -0.25
CA ASP A 144 13.48 7.23 -1.03
C ASP A 144 13.53 5.73 -0.66
N VAL A 145 12.69 4.92 -1.31
CA VAL A 145 12.69 3.46 -1.13
C VAL A 145 12.85 2.82 -2.49
N ASP A 146 14.05 2.35 -2.81
CA ASP A 146 14.41 1.86 -4.12
C ASP A 146 15.36 0.63 -4.08
N GLY A 147 16.10 0.39 -5.17
CA GLY A 147 17.03 -0.74 -5.27
C GLY A 147 18.29 -0.61 -4.39
N ALA A 148 18.66 0.60 -3.99
CA ALA A 148 19.77 0.86 -3.09
C ALA A 148 19.45 0.36 -1.67
N ASP A 149 18.23 0.59 -1.19
CA ASP A 149 17.75 0.03 0.09
C ASP A 149 17.75 -1.49 0.09
N LEU A 150 17.27 -2.10 -0.99
CA LEU A 150 17.28 -3.55 -1.12
C LEU A 150 18.71 -4.10 -1.06
N THR A 151 19.66 -3.41 -1.71
CA THR A 151 21.08 -3.78 -1.69
C THR A 151 21.64 -3.72 -0.26
N GLN A 152 21.22 -2.73 0.54
CA GLN A 152 21.61 -2.67 1.95
C GLN A 152 20.99 -3.82 2.75
N TRP A 153 19.68 -4.04 2.64
CA TRP A 153 18.96 -5.12 3.33
C TRP A 153 19.56 -6.51 3.01
N GLU A 154 19.93 -6.77 1.76
CA GLU A 154 20.61 -8.02 1.37
C GLU A 154 21.97 -8.21 2.09
N GLY A 155 22.65 -7.11 2.38
CA GLY A 155 23.89 -7.08 3.16
C GLY A 155 23.68 -7.35 4.65
N ASP A 156 22.52 -6.99 5.18
CA ASP A 156 22.20 -7.03 6.60
C ASP A 156 21.34 -8.23 7.02
N PHE A 157 20.67 -8.88 6.07
CA PHE A 157 19.77 -10.01 6.28
C PHE A 157 20.40 -11.11 7.16
N GLY A 158 19.78 -11.36 8.32
CA GLY A 158 20.23 -12.36 9.30
C GLY A 158 21.57 -12.06 9.98
N ARG A 159 22.10 -10.82 9.87
CA ARG A 159 23.39 -10.40 10.46
C ARG A 159 23.24 -9.34 11.54
N ASN A 160 22.38 -8.35 11.32
CA ASN A 160 22.17 -7.21 12.23
C ASN A 160 20.74 -6.64 12.04
N ALA A 161 20.47 -5.49 12.66
CA ALA A 161 19.17 -4.80 12.63
C ALA A 161 19.26 -3.42 11.93
N ASN A 162 20.23 -3.22 11.03
CA ASN A 162 20.38 -1.94 10.35
C ASN A 162 19.26 -1.69 9.33
N SER A 163 18.66 -2.76 8.77
CA SER A 163 17.50 -2.70 7.88
C SER A 163 16.24 -3.26 8.54
N ASP A 164 16.03 -2.90 9.82
CA ASP A 164 14.90 -3.30 10.67
C ASP A 164 13.74 -2.30 10.53
N ALA A 165 12.92 -2.47 9.49
CA ALA A 165 11.78 -1.62 9.21
C ALA A 165 10.65 -1.81 10.22
N ASN A 166 10.47 -3.01 10.78
CA ASN A 166 9.37 -3.29 11.70
C ASN A 166 9.72 -3.02 13.19
N LEU A 167 11.00 -2.80 13.52
CA LEU A 167 11.60 -2.59 14.84
C LEU A 167 11.55 -3.84 15.75
N ASP A 168 11.70 -5.03 15.18
CA ASP A 168 11.74 -6.30 15.94
C ASP A 168 13.15 -6.73 16.35
N GLY A 169 14.17 -5.96 15.99
CA GLY A 169 15.57 -6.18 16.32
C GLY A 169 16.31 -7.09 15.36
N ALA A 170 15.76 -7.36 14.17
CA ALA A 170 16.41 -8.12 13.11
C ALA A 170 16.18 -7.49 11.73
N SER A 171 17.08 -7.76 10.78
CA SER A 171 16.81 -7.54 9.36
C SER A 171 16.41 -8.88 8.74
N ASP A 172 15.11 -9.09 8.51
CA ASP A 172 14.57 -10.33 8.00
C ASP A 172 13.45 -10.16 6.94
N GLY A 173 12.72 -11.23 6.64
CA GLY A 173 11.68 -11.23 5.62
C GLY A 173 10.51 -10.29 5.93
N SER A 174 10.31 -9.92 7.19
CA SER A 174 9.31 -8.94 7.62
C SER A 174 9.66 -7.54 7.16
N ASP A 175 10.95 -7.19 7.17
CA ASP A 175 11.46 -5.90 6.70
C ASP A 175 11.46 -5.83 5.18
N LEU A 176 11.79 -6.94 4.51
CA LEU A 176 11.62 -7.04 3.07
C LEU A 176 10.16 -6.82 2.65
N LEU A 177 9.20 -7.28 3.45
CA LEU A 177 7.78 -7.02 3.18
C LEU A 177 7.41 -5.54 3.40
N ALA A 178 8.07 -4.84 4.32
CA ALA A 178 7.94 -3.38 4.43
C ALA A 178 8.50 -2.69 3.18
N TRP A 179 9.71 -3.06 2.74
CA TRP A 179 10.32 -2.56 1.51
C TRP A 179 9.43 -2.79 0.28
N GLN A 180 8.89 -4.00 0.10
CA GLN A 180 8.00 -4.32 -1.03
C GLN A 180 6.73 -3.45 -1.06
N ARG A 181 6.20 -3.07 0.10
CA ARG A 181 5.01 -2.22 0.21
C ARG A 181 5.31 -0.74 -0.01
N GLN A 182 6.53 -0.31 0.33
CA GLN A 182 6.95 1.09 0.27
C GLN A 182 7.77 1.41 -0.99
N LEU A 183 8.14 0.43 -1.80
CA LEU A 183 8.91 0.61 -3.03
C LEU A 183 8.35 1.74 -3.92
N GLY A 184 9.22 2.71 -4.23
CA GLY A 184 8.88 3.90 -5.01
C GLY A 184 8.36 5.09 -4.19
N SER A 185 8.29 4.98 -2.85
CA SER A 185 8.05 6.13 -1.97
C SER A 185 9.25 7.07 -1.92
N GLY A 186 9.03 8.35 -1.62
CA GLY A 186 10.10 9.35 -1.44
C GLY A 186 10.76 9.83 -2.74
N ALA A 187 10.72 9.01 -3.79
CA ALA A 187 11.22 9.37 -5.11
C ALA A 187 10.42 10.57 -5.69
N PRO A 188 11.09 11.58 -6.26
CA PRO A 188 10.44 12.57 -7.11
C PRO A 188 9.65 11.85 -8.22
N PRO A 189 8.57 12.43 -8.77
CA PRO A 189 7.72 11.80 -9.79
C PRO A 189 8.40 11.50 -11.14
N GLU A 190 9.73 11.42 -11.21
CA GLU A 190 10.50 11.09 -12.40
C GLU A 190 11.36 9.83 -12.20
N ALA A 191 10.70 8.68 -12.25
CA ALA A 191 11.29 7.47 -12.82
C ALA A 191 10.16 6.61 -13.40
N SER A 192 9.71 6.99 -14.60
CA SER A 192 8.93 6.08 -15.43
C SER A 192 9.77 4.83 -15.64
N LEU A 193 9.34 3.71 -15.04
CA LEU A 193 9.88 2.40 -15.35
C LEU A 193 9.87 2.25 -16.86
N THR A 194 11.06 2.16 -17.48
CA THR A 194 11.14 1.79 -18.88
C THR A 194 10.38 0.48 -19.01
N ALA A 195 9.36 0.46 -19.88
CA ALA A 195 8.56 -0.73 -20.11
C ALA A 195 9.51 -1.91 -20.29
N VAL A 196 9.47 -2.85 -19.32
CA VAL A 196 10.32 -4.05 -19.37
C VAL A 196 10.06 -4.69 -20.73
N PRO A 197 11.06 -4.75 -21.63
CA PRO A 197 10.84 -5.33 -22.94
C PRO A 197 10.40 -6.77 -22.70
N GLU A 198 9.19 -7.12 -23.19
CA GLU A 198 8.63 -8.45 -22.96
C GLU A 198 9.69 -9.50 -23.34
N PRO A 199 9.98 -10.49 -22.47
CA PRO A 199 11.06 -11.44 -22.71
C PRO A 199 10.68 -12.37 -23.85
N GLY A 200 10.88 -11.94 -25.10
CA GLY A 200 10.83 -12.77 -26.30
C GLY A 200 9.73 -13.85 -26.34
N SER A 201 8.53 -13.62 -25.80
CA SER A 201 7.45 -14.61 -25.78
C SER A 201 7.12 -15.06 -27.20
N TRP A 202 7.26 -14.13 -28.15
CA TRP A 202 7.15 -14.38 -29.59
C TRP A 202 8.29 -15.25 -30.12
N ALA A 203 9.53 -15.09 -29.62
CA ALA A 203 10.66 -15.93 -30.01
C ALA A 203 10.47 -17.38 -29.56
N LEU A 204 9.98 -17.61 -28.34
CA LEU A 204 9.62 -18.95 -27.85
C LEU A 204 8.43 -19.54 -28.62
N GLY A 205 7.41 -18.72 -28.91
CA GLY A 205 6.27 -19.14 -29.75
C GLY A 205 6.66 -19.53 -31.17
N MET A 206 7.58 -18.78 -31.80
CA MET A 206 8.06 -19.07 -33.15
C MET A 206 8.91 -20.35 -33.21
N ILE A 207 9.73 -20.62 -32.19
CA ILE A 207 10.49 -21.88 -32.07
C ILE A 207 9.54 -23.07 -31.95
N ALA A 208 8.48 -22.96 -31.15
CA ALA A 208 7.49 -24.04 -30.98
C ALA A 208 6.74 -24.37 -32.28
N ILE A 209 6.38 -23.34 -33.07
CA ILE A 209 5.68 -23.53 -34.36
C ILE A 209 6.59 -24.22 -35.39
N VAL A 210 7.89 -23.94 -35.40
CA VAL A 210 8.85 -24.58 -36.33
C VAL A 210 9.07 -26.06 -36.00
N LEU A 211 9.03 -26.43 -34.71
CA LEU A 211 9.19 -27.82 -34.25
C LEU A 211 7.94 -28.68 -34.44
N LEU A 212 6.77 -28.08 -34.62
CA LEU A 212 5.49 -28.78 -34.83
C LEU A 212 5.18 -29.11 -36.29
N ARG A 213 6.18 -29.10 -37.20
CA ARG A 213 5.96 -29.56 -38.58
C ARG A 213 5.45 -31.01 -38.59
N PRO A 214 4.22 -31.27 -39.04
CA PRO A 214 3.69 -32.62 -39.08
C PRO A 214 4.54 -33.44 -40.05
N ALA A 215 5.21 -34.48 -39.54
CA ALA A 215 5.91 -35.47 -40.34
C ALA A 215 4.93 -35.98 -41.41
N GLY A 216 5.25 -35.69 -42.67
CA GLY A 216 4.34 -35.88 -43.80
C GLY A 216 3.72 -37.27 -43.76
N ARG A 217 2.41 -37.32 -43.47
CA ARG A 217 1.62 -38.53 -43.67
C ARG A 217 1.65 -38.82 -45.17
N ARG A 218 2.47 -39.80 -45.58
CA ARG A 218 2.48 -40.33 -46.94
C ARG A 218 1.07 -40.80 -47.26
N LEU A 219 0.38 -40.08 -48.14
CA LEU A 219 -0.92 -40.49 -48.64
C LEU A 219 -0.75 -41.88 -49.32
N PRO A 220 -1.51 -42.91 -48.93
CA PRO A 220 -1.46 -44.19 -49.59
C PRO A 220 -1.93 -44.04 -51.05
N ALA A 221 -1.12 -44.55 -51.98
CA ALA A 221 -1.43 -44.52 -53.41
C ALA A 221 -2.73 -45.30 -53.68
N PHE A 222 -3.73 -44.61 -54.23
CA PHE A 222 -4.97 -45.21 -54.68
C PHE A 222 -4.69 -46.13 -55.88
N ARG A 223 -4.67 -47.44 -55.62
CA ARG A 223 -4.53 -48.46 -56.66
C ARG A 223 -5.89 -48.60 -57.38
N HIS A 224 -5.96 -48.15 -58.63
CA HIS A 224 -7.13 -48.33 -59.49
C HIS A 224 -7.39 -49.83 -59.72
N GLY A 225 -8.44 -50.36 -59.11
CA GLY A 225 -8.96 -51.69 -59.40
C GLY A 225 -9.70 -51.68 -60.75
N GLN A 226 -9.24 -52.48 -61.71
CA GLN A 226 -9.95 -52.70 -62.95
C GLN A 226 -11.21 -53.54 -62.69
N VAL A 227 -12.37 -52.96 -62.97
CA VAL A 227 -13.66 -53.68 -62.99
C VAL A 227 -13.78 -54.37 -64.34
N ALA A 228 -13.63 -55.69 -64.36
CA ALA A 228 -13.89 -56.51 -65.54
C ALA A 228 -15.41 -56.61 -65.77
N CYS A 229 -15.89 -56.01 -66.87
CA CYS A 229 -17.25 -56.18 -67.37
C CYS A 229 -17.39 -57.57 -68.03
N GLN A 230 -17.93 -58.56 -67.32
CA GLN A 230 -18.34 -59.82 -67.96
C GLN A 230 -19.71 -59.64 -68.63
N ARG A 231 -19.70 -59.61 -69.97
CA ARG A 231 -20.89 -59.61 -70.82
C ARG A 231 -21.42 -61.04 -70.91
N ARG A 232 -22.51 -61.32 -70.20
CA ARG A 232 -23.27 -62.58 -70.33
C ARG A 232 -24.01 -62.58 -71.67
N ARG A 233 -23.74 -63.56 -72.54
CA ARG A 233 -24.52 -63.84 -73.75
C ARG A 233 -25.43 -65.02 -73.44
N VAL A 234 -26.73 -64.79 -73.46
CA VAL A 234 -27.77 -65.82 -73.52
C VAL A 234 -28.24 -65.86 -74.98
N GLU A 235 -28.56 -67.07 -75.43
CA GLU A 235 -28.79 -67.55 -76.80
C GLU A 235 -29.59 -66.63 -77.74
#